data_AF-E1WJS8-F1
#
_entry.id   AF-E1WJS8-F1
#
_cell.length_a   1.000
_cell.length_b   1.000
_cell.length_c   1.000
_cell.angle_alpha   90.00
_cell.angle_beta   90.00
_cell.angle_gamma   90.00
#
_symmetry.space_group_name_H-M   'P 1'
#
loop_
_entity.id
_entity.type
_entity.pdbx_description
1 polymer ?
#
loop_
_entity_poly.entity_id
_entity_poly.type
_entity_poly.pdbx_seq_one_letter_code
_entity_poly.pdbx_strand_id
1 'polypeptide(L)'
;MQKQTVMKRSRLFLWIFGILMQAFLISMHFYQRNMEAMYAETEYLLKEVLNEELHRKQQELNLFYISKVTIDTIPLTIRVTTSKGVKTFTVDAKKSKKNISQSMAERSWHSAACMKSRLSTDTLNLLWNRRLKSQQIFAKTDVHITTTHLDNTISYCKCKNCKDYCFGTHKFTFYVGNRCEIEVIAFCSYLRWAVYQYHSIPFEVIWSVTAVLIIILCSWYLIKKYISKIRNDKKHLANDRDRERKVRIQLEKDQKRLEVKQKEYEKRIKDFSAKGEEYEEERKSMEKILKEYENQIQKLKELRESGKEPLLYRLSPKVTFDSYAKVLICSDQTISLTSQACQLLDAFLNASEYILTYEELLRYLWEDGTGDMIRLRVAISRLRVALSIDPEISIFQKDINKYQLVLPEKR
;
A
#
# COMPACT_ATOMS: atom_id res chain seq x y z
N MET A 1 -1.10 -6.81 25.14
CA MET A 1 -1.99 -6.76 23.96
C MET A 1 -1.35 -6.19 22.67
N GLN A 2 -0.28 -5.39 22.74
CA GLN A 2 0.45 -4.82 21.57
C GLN A 2 0.97 -5.87 20.55
N LYS A 3 1.50 -7.02 20.98
CA LYS A 3 1.97 -8.08 20.06
C LYS A 3 0.85 -8.65 19.16
N GLN A 4 -0.41 -8.64 19.63
CA GLN A 4 -1.54 -9.26 18.92
C GLN A 4 -2.14 -8.36 17.84
N THR A 5 -2.09 -7.03 18.00
CA THR A 5 -2.54 -6.05 17.00
C THR A 5 -1.54 -5.89 15.85
N VAL A 6 -0.23 -5.93 16.15
CA VAL A 6 0.84 -5.90 15.14
C VAL A 6 0.78 -7.14 14.23
N MET A 7 0.59 -8.34 14.80
CA MET A 7 0.42 -9.56 14.00
C MET A 7 -0.81 -9.55 13.07
N LYS A 8 -1.91 -8.89 13.46
CA LYS A 8 -3.14 -8.84 12.65
C LYS A 8 -3.03 -7.90 11.45
N ARG A 9 -2.31 -6.78 11.58
CA ARG A 9 -2.02 -5.89 10.44
C ARG A 9 -1.05 -6.55 9.46
N SER A 10 0.00 -7.21 9.97
CA SER A 10 0.95 -7.98 9.15
C SER A 10 0.25 -9.04 8.29
N ARG A 11 -0.74 -9.75 8.82
CA ARG A 11 -1.51 -10.73 8.04
C ARG A 11 -2.28 -10.14 6.87
N LEU A 12 -2.95 -8.99 7.04
CA LEU A 12 -3.68 -8.33 5.93
C LEU A 12 -2.72 -7.93 4.80
N PHE A 13 -1.57 -7.35 5.15
CA PHE A 13 -0.56 -7.00 4.15
C PHE A 13 -0.01 -8.23 3.42
N LEU A 14 0.17 -9.36 4.11
CA LEU A 14 0.57 -10.62 3.47
C LEU A 14 -0.48 -11.14 2.49
N TRP A 15 -1.77 -11.02 2.80
CA TRP A 15 -2.85 -11.39 1.88
C TRP A 15 -2.90 -10.49 0.64
N ILE A 16 -2.80 -9.16 0.82
CA ILE A 16 -2.77 -8.21 -0.30
C ILE A 16 -1.53 -8.46 -1.17
N PHE A 17 -0.37 -8.66 -0.54
CA PHE A 17 0.86 -8.99 -1.25
C PHE A 17 0.73 -10.30 -2.02
N GLY A 18 0.14 -11.34 -1.43
CA GLY A 18 -0.12 -12.62 -2.12
C GLY A 18 -1.00 -12.45 -3.36
N ILE A 19 -2.06 -11.65 -3.27
CA ILE A 19 -2.94 -11.36 -4.41
C ILE A 19 -2.18 -10.61 -5.52
N LEU A 20 -1.39 -9.60 -5.16
CA LEU A 20 -0.57 -8.85 -6.11
C LEU A 20 0.48 -9.74 -6.80
N MET A 21 1.13 -10.62 -6.04
CA MET A 21 2.09 -11.59 -6.58
C MET A 21 1.42 -12.55 -7.56
N GLN A 22 0.22 -13.06 -7.25
CA GLN A 22 -0.53 -13.93 -8.14
C GLN A 22 -0.90 -13.20 -9.44
N ALA A 23 -1.41 -11.97 -9.35
CA ALA A 23 -1.75 -11.14 -10.51
C ALA A 23 -0.54 -10.84 -11.39
N PHE A 24 0.62 -10.61 -10.77
CA PHE A 24 1.89 -10.42 -11.46
C PHE A 24 2.33 -11.68 -12.23
N LEU A 25 2.27 -12.86 -11.61
CA LEU A 25 2.64 -14.12 -12.26
C LEU A 25 1.73 -14.43 -13.46
N ILE A 26 0.42 -14.22 -13.31
CA ILE A 26 -0.54 -14.43 -14.41
C ILE A 26 -0.27 -13.41 -15.53
N SER A 27 -0.04 -12.14 -15.19
CA SER A 27 0.31 -11.09 -16.16
C SER A 27 1.61 -11.42 -16.89
N MET A 28 2.62 -11.98 -16.20
CA MET A 28 3.87 -12.42 -16.82
C MET A 28 3.64 -13.55 -17.83
N HIS A 29 2.76 -14.49 -17.53
CA HIS A 29 2.38 -15.56 -18.46
C HIS A 29 1.72 -15.00 -19.74
N PHE A 30 0.74 -14.09 -19.61
CA PHE A 30 0.12 -13.45 -20.77
C PHE A 30 1.11 -12.58 -21.56
N TYR A 31 2.05 -11.93 -20.87
CA TYR A 31 3.12 -11.18 -21.53
C TYR A 31 3.99 -12.09 -22.40
N GLN A 32 4.41 -13.25 -21.87
CA GLN A 32 5.17 -14.24 -22.65
C GLN A 32 4.38 -14.74 -23.85
N ARG A 33 3.10 -15.06 -23.67
CA ARG A 33 2.22 -15.49 -24.76
C ARG A 33 2.07 -14.42 -25.85
N ASN A 34 1.89 -13.14 -25.47
CA ASN A 34 1.83 -12.04 -26.44
C ASN A 34 3.16 -11.87 -27.17
N MET A 35 4.29 -11.98 -26.46
CA MET A 35 5.62 -11.96 -27.08
C MET A 35 5.79 -13.05 -28.13
N GLU A 36 5.39 -14.28 -27.82
CA GLU A 36 5.49 -15.42 -28.74
C GLU A 36 4.61 -15.23 -29.98
N ALA A 37 3.37 -14.76 -29.81
CA ALA A 37 2.47 -14.46 -30.91
C ALA A 37 3.03 -13.35 -31.82
N MET A 38 3.47 -12.23 -31.22
CA MET A 38 4.10 -11.14 -31.97
C MET A 38 5.38 -11.60 -32.69
N TYR A 39 6.19 -12.45 -32.06
CA TYR A 39 7.40 -13.02 -32.66
C TYR A 39 7.08 -13.85 -33.90
N ALA A 40 6.13 -14.77 -33.78
CA ALA A 40 5.71 -15.64 -34.89
C ALA A 40 5.10 -14.82 -36.05
N GLU A 41 4.26 -13.84 -35.75
CA GLU A 41 3.67 -12.95 -36.76
C GLU A 41 4.74 -12.08 -37.43
N THR A 42 5.69 -11.56 -36.64
CA THR A 42 6.81 -10.76 -37.17
C THR A 42 7.69 -11.58 -38.13
N GLU A 43 7.99 -12.84 -37.79
CA GLU A 43 8.72 -13.78 -38.65
C GLU A 43 7.97 -14.06 -39.95
N TYR A 44 6.66 -14.31 -39.84
CA TYR A 44 5.78 -14.56 -40.98
C TYR A 44 5.74 -13.36 -41.94
N LEU A 45 5.53 -12.15 -41.42
CA LEU A 45 5.48 -10.91 -42.21
C LEU A 45 6.81 -10.62 -42.90
N LEU A 46 7.94 -10.94 -42.26
CA LEU A 46 9.24 -10.81 -42.90
C LEU A 46 9.39 -11.77 -44.08
N LYS A 47 8.98 -13.03 -43.91
CA LYS A 47 8.98 -14.03 -44.98
C LYS A 47 8.10 -13.61 -46.15
N GLU A 48 6.91 -13.07 -45.86
CA GLU A 48 5.98 -12.54 -46.86
C GLU A 48 6.62 -11.40 -47.67
N VAL A 49 7.18 -10.38 -46.99
CA VAL A 49 7.86 -9.26 -47.65
C VAL A 49 9.03 -9.72 -48.51
N LEU A 50 9.81 -10.69 -48.03
CA LEU A 50 10.93 -11.23 -48.80
C LEU A 50 10.45 -11.95 -50.07
N ASN A 51 9.38 -12.75 -49.97
CA ASN A 51 8.79 -13.41 -51.13
C ASN A 51 8.21 -12.41 -52.14
N GLU A 52 7.52 -11.37 -51.67
CA GLU A 52 6.98 -10.31 -52.54
C GLU A 52 8.07 -9.53 -53.25
N GLU A 53 9.14 -9.15 -52.55
CA GLU A 53 10.28 -8.44 -53.12
C GLU A 53 10.98 -9.28 -54.20
N LEU A 54 11.15 -10.57 -53.93
CA LEU A 54 11.71 -11.50 -54.90
C LEU A 54 10.76 -11.62 -56.10
N HIS A 55 9.46 -11.81 -55.88
CA HIS A 55 8.49 -11.91 -56.97
C HIS A 55 8.42 -10.63 -57.81
N ARG A 56 8.50 -9.45 -57.20
CA ARG A 56 8.57 -8.18 -57.94
C ARG A 56 9.81 -8.14 -58.85
N LYS A 57 10.97 -8.56 -58.34
CA LYS A 57 12.20 -8.67 -59.14
C LYS A 57 12.09 -9.69 -60.26
N GLN A 58 11.33 -10.78 -60.08
CA GLN A 58 11.04 -11.74 -61.15
C GLN A 58 10.38 -11.04 -62.34
N GLN A 59 9.33 -10.28 -62.05
CA GLN A 59 8.52 -9.57 -63.03
C GLN A 59 9.35 -8.47 -63.71
N GLU A 60 10.07 -7.65 -62.93
CA GLU A 60 10.95 -6.59 -63.46
C GLU A 60 12.02 -7.12 -64.43
N LEU A 61 12.55 -8.33 -64.17
CA LEU A 61 13.59 -8.95 -64.99
C LEU A 61 13.04 -9.82 -66.12
N ASN A 62 11.71 -9.91 -66.28
CA ASN A 62 11.02 -10.81 -67.22
C ASN A 62 11.56 -12.25 -67.16
N LEU A 63 11.84 -12.74 -65.95
CA LEU A 63 12.34 -14.09 -65.73
C LEU A 63 11.17 -15.09 -65.73
N PHE A 64 10.84 -15.62 -66.90
CA PHE A 64 9.91 -16.72 -67.04
C PHE A 64 10.63 -18.04 -66.73
N TYR A 65 10.02 -18.86 -65.88
CA TYR A 65 10.55 -20.17 -65.52
C TYR A 65 9.52 -21.25 -65.84
N ILE A 66 9.96 -22.28 -66.56
CA ILE A 66 9.18 -23.49 -66.82
C ILE A 66 9.82 -24.60 -65.98
N SER A 67 9.15 -25.02 -64.90
CA SER A 67 9.57 -26.21 -64.17
C SER A 67 9.22 -27.44 -64.97
N LYS A 68 10.21 -28.28 -65.27
CA LYS A 68 9.98 -29.69 -65.62
C LYS A 68 10.30 -30.64 -64.46
N VAL A 69 10.73 -30.12 -63.31
CA VAL A 69 11.22 -30.93 -62.19
C VAL A 69 10.09 -31.13 -61.18
N THR A 70 9.70 -32.39 -61.01
CA THR A 70 8.70 -32.89 -60.04
C THR A 70 9.33 -33.48 -58.78
N ILE A 71 10.65 -33.32 -58.60
CA ILE A 71 11.37 -33.90 -57.47
C ILE A 71 11.40 -32.89 -56.32
N ASP A 72 10.62 -33.16 -55.28
CA ASP A 72 10.53 -32.35 -54.05
C ASP A 72 11.75 -32.50 -53.12
N THR A 73 12.71 -33.38 -53.45
CA THR A 73 13.95 -33.54 -52.69
C THR A 73 15.04 -32.58 -53.17
N ILE A 74 15.46 -31.69 -52.27
CA ILE A 74 16.55 -30.74 -52.53
C ILE A 74 17.89 -31.47 -52.45
N PRO A 75 18.70 -31.49 -53.53
CA PRO A 75 20.02 -32.07 -53.48
C PRO A 75 20.95 -31.19 -52.65
N LEU A 76 21.68 -31.82 -51.74
CA LEU A 76 22.73 -31.17 -50.95
C LEU A 76 23.99 -30.88 -51.77
N THR A 77 24.01 -31.25 -53.05
CA THR A 77 25.11 -30.98 -53.97
C THR A 77 24.57 -30.31 -55.23
N ILE A 78 25.03 -29.11 -55.52
CA ILE A 78 24.57 -28.28 -56.63
C ILE A 78 25.73 -28.04 -57.59
N ARG A 79 25.51 -28.29 -58.88
CA ARG A 79 26.45 -27.96 -59.95
C ARG A 79 26.01 -26.68 -60.64
N VAL A 80 26.90 -25.71 -60.75
CA VAL A 80 26.67 -24.43 -61.41
C VAL A 80 27.60 -24.34 -62.62
N THR A 81 27.01 -24.24 -63.81
CA THR A 81 27.73 -24.03 -65.06
C THR A 81 27.79 -22.53 -65.37
N THR A 82 28.99 -22.00 -65.51
CA THR A 82 29.23 -20.60 -65.88
C THR A 82 30.13 -20.54 -67.12
N SER A 83 30.33 -19.36 -67.70
CA SER A 83 31.32 -19.15 -68.77
C SER A 83 32.75 -19.51 -68.36
N LYS A 84 33.05 -19.55 -67.05
CA LYS A 84 34.35 -19.94 -66.48
C LYS A 84 34.46 -21.45 -66.20
N GLY A 85 33.46 -22.24 -66.60
CA GLY A 85 33.39 -23.69 -66.36
C GLY A 85 32.35 -24.10 -65.31
N VAL A 86 32.38 -25.38 -64.96
CA VAL A 86 31.45 -26.03 -64.02
C VAL A 86 32.05 -26.06 -62.62
N LYS A 87 31.33 -25.55 -61.62
CA LYS A 87 31.69 -25.67 -60.20
C LYS A 87 30.64 -26.47 -59.45
N THR A 88 31.10 -27.33 -58.53
CA THR A 88 30.22 -28.11 -57.65
C THR A 88 30.28 -27.53 -56.24
N PHE A 89 29.12 -27.40 -55.59
CA PHE A 89 28.98 -26.84 -54.26
C PHE A 89 28.15 -27.74 -53.37
N THR A 90 28.60 -27.92 -52.13
CA THR A 90 27.85 -28.62 -51.10
C THR A 90 27.01 -27.61 -50.30
N VAL A 91 25.72 -27.89 -50.15
CA VAL A 91 24.75 -27.06 -49.43
C VAL A 91 24.57 -27.59 -48.02
N ASP A 92 24.62 -26.70 -47.04
CA ASP A 92 24.35 -27.03 -45.64
C ASP A 92 22.85 -27.37 -45.46
N ALA A 93 22.58 -28.57 -44.94
CA ALA A 93 21.22 -29.04 -44.69
C ALA A 93 20.42 -28.14 -43.72
N LYS A 94 21.07 -27.56 -42.70
CA LYS A 94 20.44 -26.62 -41.75
C LYS A 94 20.06 -25.31 -42.43
N LYS A 95 20.91 -24.79 -43.31
CA LYS A 95 20.60 -23.60 -44.12
C LYS A 95 19.48 -23.88 -45.11
N SER A 96 19.53 -25.05 -45.76
CA SER A 96 18.49 -25.51 -46.68
C SER A 96 17.10 -25.58 -46.03
N LYS A 97 17.01 -26.06 -44.78
CA LYS A 97 15.75 -26.10 -44.02
C LYS A 97 15.17 -24.70 -43.75
N LYS A 98 16.04 -23.71 -43.56
CA LYS A 98 15.66 -22.30 -43.33
C LYS A 98 15.54 -21.48 -44.62
N ASN A 99 15.61 -22.12 -45.77
CA ASN A 99 15.40 -21.43 -47.04
C ASN A 99 13.91 -21.06 -47.20
N ILE A 100 13.66 -19.90 -47.80
CA ILE A 100 12.30 -19.37 -47.99
C ILE A 100 11.40 -20.28 -48.82
N SER A 101 11.99 -21.05 -49.74
CA SER A 101 11.30 -22.03 -50.58
C SER A 101 11.93 -23.40 -50.39
N GLN A 102 11.14 -24.47 -50.54
CA GLN A 102 11.64 -25.84 -50.61
C GLN A 102 11.62 -26.39 -52.04
N SER A 103 11.11 -25.62 -52.99
CA SER A 103 11.10 -25.97 -54.41
C SER A 103 12.45 -25.65 -55.04
N MET A 104 13.12 -26.64 -55.63
CA MET A 104 14.37 -26.43 -56.37
C MET A 104 14.19 -25.39 -57.49
N ALA A 105 13.04 -25.44 -58.16
CA ALA A 105 12.66 -24.54 -59.22
C ALA A 105 12.69 -23.07 -58.76
N GLU A 106 11.94 -22.78 -57.70
CA GLU A 106 11.86 -21.43 -57.13
C GLU A 106 13.22 -20.97 -56.61
N ARG A 107 13.97 -21.84 -55.92
CA ARG A 107 15.33 -21.53 -55.47
C ARG A 107 16.29 -21.19 -56.60
N SER A 108 16.19 -21.91 -57.73
CA SER A 108 17.04 -21.66 -58.91
C SER A 108 16.75 -20.29 -59.50
N TRP A 109 15.47 -19.93 -59.58
CA TRP A 109 15.08 -18.59 -60.01
C TRP A 109 15.52 -17.52 -58.99
N HIS A 110 15.35 -17.73 -57.68
CA HIS A 110 15.83 -16.82 -56.63
C HIS A 110 17.33 -16.49 -56.82
N SER A 111 18.14 -17.52 -57.06
CA SER A 111 19.57 -17.36 -57.37
C SER A 111 19.80 -16.46 -58.59
N ALA A 112 19.08 -16.71 -59.69
CA ALA A 112 19.22 -15.94 -60.93
C ALA A 112 18.75 -14.49 -60.76
N ALA A 113 17.61 -14.27 -60.11
CA ALA A 113 17.06 -12.94 -59.87
C ALA A 113 18.00 -12.10 -59.00
N CYS A 114 18.48 -12.64 -57.88
CA CYS A 114 19.37 -11.92 -56.97
C CYS A 114 20.77 -11.71 -57.54
N MET A 115 21.23 -12.58 -58.44
CA MET A 115 22.49 -12.39 -59.17
C MET A 115 22.40 -11.23 -60.18
N LYS A 116 21.25 -11.07 -60.85
CA LYS A 116 20.99 -9.96 -61.77
C LYS A 116 20.68 -8.64 -61.05
N SER A 117 19.90 -8.71 -59.97
CA SER A 117 19.41 -7.55 -59.23
C SER A 117 19.48 -7.83 -57.73
N ARG A 118 20.44 -7.20 -57.05
CA ARG A 118 20.67 -7.41 -55.60
C ARG A 118 19.45 -6.97 -54.78
N LEU A 119 19.22 -7.67 -53.67
CA LEU A 119 18.26 -7.24 -52.65
C LEU A 119 18.80 -6.01 -51.92
N SER A 120 17.91 -5.04 -51.68
CA SER A 120 18.21 -3.83 -50.92
C SER A 120 17.77 -4.00 -49.47
N THR A 121 18.71 -3.87 -48.54
CA THR A 121 18.42 -3.88 -47.10
C THR A 121 17.48 -2.75 -46.69
N ASP A 122 17.66 -1.56 -47.28
CA ASP A 122 16.83 -0.39 -46.99
C ASP A 122 15.38 -0.61 -47.46
N THR A 123 15.20 -1.19 -48.65
CA THR A 123 13.87 -1.49 -49.22
C THR A 123 13.16 -2.55 -48.38
N LEU A 124 13.85 -3.66 -48.06
CA LEU A 124 13.27 -4.72 -47.24
C LEU A 124 12.89 -4.22 -45.85
N ASN A 125 13.76 -3.46 -45.19
CA ASN A 125 13.48 -2.90 -43.87
C ASN A 125 12.29 -1.94 -43.91
N LEU A 126 12.17 -1.11 -44.96
CA LEU A 126 11.04 -0.20 -45.14
C LEU A 126 9.72 -0.95 -45.35
N LEU A 127 9.70 -1.95 -46.24
CA LEU A 127 8.50 -2.75 -46.52
C LEU A 127 8.06 -3.55 -45.29
N TRP A 128 9.01 -4.17 -44.60
CA TRP A 128 8.73 -4.90 -43.36
C TRP A 128 8.16 -3.98 -42.27
N ASN A 129 8.74 -2.80 -42.07
CA ASN A 129 8.20 -1.81 -41.14
C ASN A 129 6.77 -1.36 -41.49
N ARG A 130 6.44 -1.23 -42.78
CA ARG A 130 5.07 -0.92 -43.21
C ARG A 130 4.11 -2.05 -42.86
N ARG A 131 4.48 -3.31 -43.12
CA ARG A 131 3.66 -4.49 -42.80
C ARG A 131 3.44 -4.67 -41.30
N LEU A 132 4.49 -4.48 -40.49
CA LEU A 132 4.38 -4.51 -39.03
C LEU A 132 3.40 -3.45 -38.53
N LYS A 133 3.51 -2.21 -39.03
CA LYS A 133 2.58 -1.13 -38.67
C LYS A 133 1.13 -1.41 -39.07
N SER A 134 0.89 -2.01 -40.24
CA SER A 134 -0.47 -2.39 -40.64
C SER A 134 -1.09 -3.43 -39.71
N GLN A 135 -0.28 -4.32 -39.12
CA GLN A 135 -0.72 -5.28 -38.09
C GLN A 135 -0.64 -4.73 -36.66
N GLN A 136 -0.48 -3.40 -36.49
CA GLN A 136 -0.34 -2.75 -35.18
C GLN A 136 0.84 -3.28 -34.34
N ILE A 137 1.86 -3.87 -34.98
CA ILE A 137 3.09 -4.32 -34.33
C ILE A 137 4.10 -3.17 -34.32
N PHE A 138 4.33 -2.59 -33.15
CA PHE A 138 5.31 -1.52 -32.96
C PHE A 138 6.67 -2.09 -32.52
N ALA A 139 7.58 -2.20 -33.48
CA ALA A 139 8.93 -2.70 -33.25
C ALA A 139 9.99 -1.82 -33.91
N LYS A 140 11.20 -1.83 -33.33
CA LYS A 140 12.41 -1.35 -33.98
C LYS A 140 13.01 -2.51 -34.77
N THR A 141 13.30 -2.28 -36.04
CA THR A 141 13.76 -3.31 -36.97
C THR A 141 15.07 -2.93 -37.64
N ASP A 142 15.86 -3.95 -37.97
CA ASP A 142 17.04 -3.83 -38.81
C ASP A 142 17.18 -5.08 -39.68
N VAL A 143 17.68 -4.93 -40.91
CA VAL A 143 17.85 -6.03 -41.87
C VAL A 143 19.26 -5.98 -42.44
N HIS A 144 19.96 -7.10 -42.30
CA HIS A 144 21.31 -7.34 -42.83
C HIS A 144 21.25 -8.45 -43.87
N ILE A 145 22.06 -8.33 -44.90
CA ILE A 145 22.16 -9.33 -45.97
C ILE A 145 23.61 -9.69 -46.16
N THR A 146 23.89 -10.98 -46.11
CA THR A 146 25.20 -11.55 -46.43
C THR A 146 25.06 -12.38 -47.70
N THR A 147 25.87 -12.10 -48.73
CA THR A 147 25.85 -12.85 -49.99
C THR A 147 27.19 -13.56 -50.20
N THR A 148 27.13 -14.87 -50.45
CA THR A 148 28.29 -15.72 -50.77
C THR A 148 28.37 -15.92 -52.27
N HIS A 149 29.30 -15.23 -52.91
CA HIS A 149 29.49 -15.29 -54.35
C HIS A 149 30.07 -16.65 -54.82
N LEU A 150 30.10 -16.87 -56.15
CA LEU A 150 30.56 -18.13 -56.76
C LEU A 150 32.07 -18.37 -56.65
N ASP A 151 32.83 -17.35 -56.26
CA ASP A 151 34.25 -17.40 -55.92
C ASP A 151 34.48 -17.58 -54.40
N ASN A 152 33.40 -17.82 -53.63
CA ASN A 152 33.38 -17.90 -52.17
C ASN A 152 33.75 -16.60 -51.45
N THR A 153 33.79 -15.46 -52.15
CA THR A 153 33.86 -14.15 -51.49
C THR A 153 32.52 -13.82 -50.84
N ILE A 154 32.55 -13.09 -49.73
CA ILE A 154 31.38 -12.72 -48.96
C ILE A 154 31.19 -11.20 -49.04
N SER A 155 30.02 -10.76 -49.49
CA SER A 155 29.60 -9.37 -49.37
C SER A 155 28.58 -9.21 -48.24
N TYR A 156 28.72 -8.15 -47.46
CA TYR A 156 27.85 -7.82 -46.35
C TYR A 156 27.21 -6.44 -46.59
N CYS A 157 25.89 -6.39 -46.47
CA CYS A 157 25.09 -5.19 -46.62
C CYS A 157 24.27 -4.97 -45.35
N LYS A 158 24.22 -3.74 -44.87
CA LYS A 158 23.42 -3.30 -43.73
C LYS A 158 22.58 -2.08 -44.10
N CYS A 159 21.40 -1.96 -43.49
CA CYS A 159 20.53 -0.79 -43.61
C CYS A 159 21.26 0.49 -43.13
N LYS A 160 21.21 1.57 -43.93
CA LYS A 160 22.00 2.80 -43.68
C LYS A 160 21.58 3.55 -42.41
N ASN A 161 20.30 3.48 -42.06
CA ASN A 161 19.71 4.29 -40.99
C ASN A 161 19.52 3.53 -39.67
N CYS A 162 20.02 2.30 -39.56
CA CYS A 162 19.82 1.49 -38.36
C CYS A 162 20.98 1.63 -37.39
N LYS A 163 20.68 2.06 -36.15
CA LYS A 163 21.59 1.92 -35.00
C LYS A 163 21.91 0.43 -34.84
N ASP A 164 23.17 0.04 -34.64
CA ASP A 164 23.59 -1.36 -34.50
C ASP A 164 22.85 -2.07 -33.36
N TYR A 165 21.66 -2.60 -33.63
CA TYR A 165 20.85 -3.36 -32.69
C TYR A 165 21.31 -4.81 -32.72
N CYS A 166 22.44 -5.11 -32.08
CA CYS A 166 22.99 -6.48 -32.02
C CYS A 166 22.82 -7.15 -30.64
N PHE A 167 22.41 -6.42 -29.61
CA PHE A 167 22.25 -6.94 -28.24
C PHE A 167 20.82 -6.81 -27.74
N GLY A 168 20.23 -7.92 -27.28
CA GLY A 168 18.90 -7.97 -26.66
C GLY A 168 17.71 -7.97 -27.64
N THR A 169 17.95 -8.17 -28.93
CA THR A 169 16.93 -8.20 -29.99
C THR A 169 16.63 -9.61 -30.48
N HIS A 170 15.37 -9.84 -30.87
CA HIS A 170 14.97 -11.06 -31.57
C HIS A 170 15.63 -11.13 -32.94
N LYS A 171 16.14 -12.31 -33.32
CA LYS A 171 16.87 -12.54 -34.57
C LYS A 171 16.13 -13.57 -35.42
N PHE A 172 15.76 -13.17 -36.63
CA PHE A 172 15.22 -14.03 -37.67
C PHE A 172 16.29 -14.26 -38.74
N THR A 173 16.34 -15.47 -39.31
CA THR A 173 17.33 -15.80 -40.35
C THR A 173 16.69 -16.65 -41.42
N PHE A 174 16.73 -16.13 -42.64
CA PHE A 174 16.24 -16.80 -43.84
C PHE A 174 17.35 -16.96 -44.86
N TYR A 175 17.31 -18.04 -45.63
CA TYR A 175 18.20 -18.25 -46.75
C TYR A 175 17.46 -18.16 -48.08
N VAL A 176 18.13 -17.63 -49.09
CA VAL A 176 17.61 -17.45 -50.44
C VAL A 176 18.60 -18.02 -51.44
N GLY A 177 18.05 -18.61 -52.51
CA GLY A 177 18.82 -19.22 -53.59
C GLY A 177 19.09 -20.71 -53.40
N ASN A 178 19.52 -21.36 -54.48
CA ASN A 178 19.74 -22.79 -54.54
C ASN A 178 20.87 -23.24 -53.61
N ARG A 179 21.96 -22.48 -53.54
CA ARG A 179 23.11 -22.75 -52.66
C ARG A 179 22.92 -22.22 -51.24
N CYS A 180 21.76 -21.60 -50.95
CA CYS A 180 21.59 -20.75 -49.76
C CYS A 180 22.65 -19.64 -49.71
N GLU A 181 22.99 -19.08 -50.87
CA GLU A 181 24.06 -18.10 -51.03
C GLU A 181 23.73 -16.75 -50.41
N ILE A 182 22.45 -16.42 -50.24
CA ILE A 182 22.01 -15.17 -49.63
C ILE A 182 21.43 -15.50 -48.26
N GLU A 183 22.01 -14.92 -47.23
CA GLU A 183 21.55 -14.99 -45.86
C GLU A 183 20.93 -13.63 -45.50
N VAL A 184 19.64 -13.63 -45.18
CA VAL A 184 18.91 -12.47 -44.70
C VAL A 184 18.75 -12.60 -43.21
N ILE A 185 19.37 -11.71 -42.45
CA ILE A 185 19.28 -11.63 -41.00
C ILE A 185 18.47 -10.40 -40.64
N ALA A 186 17.39 -10.59 -39.91
CA ALA A 186 16.58 -9.48 -39.43
C ALA A 186 16.56 -9.43 -37.91
N PHE A 187 16.70 -8.23 -37.37
CA PHE A 187 16.65 -7.95 -35.95
C PHE A 187 15.36 -7.20 -35.63
N CYS A 188 14.72 -7.58 -34.53
CA CYS A 188 13.50 -6.96 -34.04
C CYS A 188 13.58 -6.71 -32.54
N SER A 189 13.20 -5.51 -32.12
CA SER A 189 13.09 -5.14 -30.70
C SER A 189 11.71 -4.55 -30.43
N TYR A 190 10.95 -5.22 -29.57
CA TYR A 190 9.64 -4.77 -29.15
C TYR A 190 9.74 -3.77 -27.99
N LEU A 191 8.92 -2.72 -28.05
CA LEU A 191 8.70 -1.86 -26.90
C LEU A 191 7.84 -2.61 -25.88
N ARG A 192 8.21 -2.58 -24.60
CA ARG A 192 7.48 -3.33 -23.54
C ARG A 192 5.98 -2.99 -23.50
N TRP A 193 5.63 -1.73 -23.75
CA TRP A 193 4.23 -1.30 -23.79
C TRP A 193 3.48 -1.83 -25.02
N ALA A 194 4.16 -2.06 -26.15
CA ALA A 194 3.54 -2.60 -27.37
C ALA A 194 3.09 -4.06 -27.15
N VAL A 195 3.89 -4.83 -26.40
CA VAL A 195 3.58 -6.22 -26.04
C VAL A 195 2.34 -6.30 -25.15
N TYR A 196 2.20 -5.35 -24.22
CA TYR A 196 1.03 -5.24 -23.37
C TYR A 196 -0.23 -4.87 -24.18
N GLN A 197 -0.10 -4.01 -25.20
CA GLN A 197 -1.22 -3.54 -26.00
C GLN A 197 -1.71 -4.51 -27.07
N TYR A 198 -0.84 -5.39 -27.60
CA TYR A 198 -1.18 -6.31 -28.70
C TYR A 198 -2.43 -7.15 -28.42
N HIS A 199 -2.53 -7.73 -27.22
CA HIS A 199 -3.77 -8.29 -26.67
C HIS A 199 -3.92 -7.85 -25.21
N SER A 200 -4.46 -6.65 -25.02
CA SER A 200 -4.58 -6.00 -23.69
C SER A 200 -5.69 -6.55 -22.80
N ILE A 201 -6.76 -7.12 -23.39
CA ILE A 201 -7.95 -7.64 -22.70
C ILE A 201 -7.61 -8.48 -21.44
N PRO A 202 -6.75 -9.51 -21.49
CA PRO A 202 -6.44 -10.30 -20.29
C PRO A 202 -5.84 -9.47 -19.16
N PHE A 203 -5.00 -8.48 -19.47
CA PHE A 203 -4.40 -7.63 -18.45
C PHE A 203 -5.43 -6.72 -17.78
N GLU A 204 -6.31 -6.10 -18.57
CA GLU A 204 -7.40 -5.27 -18.06
C GLU A 204 -8.32 -6.06 -17.11
N VAL A 205 -8.64 -7.31 -17.47
CA VAL A 205 -9.44 -8.20 -16.62
C VAL A 205 -8.69 -8.58 -15.34
N ILE A 206 -7.41 -8.92 -15.41
CA ILE A 206 -6.60 -9.29 -14.24
C ILE A 206 -6.54 -8.12 -13.26
N TRP A 207 -6.23 -6.90 -13.72
CA TRP A 207 -6.14 -5.73 -12.85
C TRP A 207 -7.50 -5.34 -12.27
N SER A 208 -8.57 -5.46 -13.05
CA SER A 208 -9.95 -5.22 -12.58
C SER A 208 -10.35 -6.18 -11.45
N VAL A 209 -10.14 -7.49 -11.64
CA VAL A 209 -10.43 -8.51 -10.62
C VAL A 209 -9.57 -8.30 -9.38
N THR A 210 -8.29 -7.99 -9.56
CA THR A 210 -7.35 -7.72 -8.46
C THR A 210 -7.81 -6.52 -7.62
N ALA A 211 -8.24 -5.44 -8.26
CA ALA A 211 -8.75 -4.25 -7.59
C ALA A 211 -10.02 -4.56 -6.78
N VAL A 212 -10.97 -5.30 -7.35
CA VAL A 212 -12.19 -5.73 -6.65
C VAL A 212 -11.87 -6.57 -5.41
N LEU A 213 -10.95 -7.53 -5.52
CA LEU A 213 -10.52 -8.36 -4.38
C LEU A 213 -9.88 -7.54 -3.26
N ILE A 214 -9.05 -6.56 -3.60
CA ILE A 214 -8.44 -5.64 -2.62
C ILE A 214 -9.52 -4.80 -1.92
N ILE A 215 -10.50 -4.27 -2.67
CA ILE A 215 -11.61 -3.49 -2.09
C ILE A 215 -12.43 -4.33 -1.11
N ILE A 216 -12.74 -5.59 -1.46
CA ILE A 216 -13.48 -6.52 -0.59
C ILE A 216 -12.70 -6.78 0.70
N LEU A 217 -11.40 -7.06 0.61
CA LEU A 217 -10.54 -7.30 1.77
C LEU A 217 -10.42 -6.07 2.67
N CYS A 218 -10.24 -4.89 2.09
CA CYS A 218 -10.19 -3.63 2.82
C CYS A 218 -11.51 -3.34 3.53
N SER A 219 -12.64 -3.52 2.86
CA SER A 219 -13.98 -3.33 3.43
C SER A 219 -14.24 -4.28 4.59
N TRP A 220 -13.90 -5.56 4.43
CA TRP A 220 -14.01 -6.55 5.51
C TRP A 220 -13.14 -6.19 6.73
N TYR A 221 -11.92 -5.71 6.51
CA TYR A 221 -11.04 -5.26 7.57
C TYR A 221 -11.61 -4.05 8.33
N LEU A 222 -12.16 -3.07 7.61
CA LEU A 222 -12.79 -1.90 8.21
C LEU A 222 -14.03 -2.27 9.04
N ILE A 223 -14.89 -3.15 8.52
CA ILE A 223 -16.07 -3.66 9.24
C ILE A 223 -15.62 -4.37 10.53
N LYS A 224 -14.60 -5.24 10.45
CA LYS A 224 -14.08 -5.95 11.61
C LYS A 224 -13.51 -4.99 12.67
N LYS A 225 -12.81 -3.93 12.25
CA LYS A 225 -12.30 -2.88 13.13
C LYS A 225 -13.46 -2.13 13.81
N TYR A 226 -14.50 -1.78 13.04
CA TYR A 226 -15.69 -1.09 13.55
C TYR A 226 -16.45 -1.91 14.59
N ILE A 227 -16.72 -3.20 14.30
CA ILE A 227 -17.35 -4.12 15.26
C ILE A 227 -16.52 -4.27 16.53
N SER A 228 -15.18 -4.34 16.40
CA SER A 228 -14.30 -4.41 17.56
C SER A 228 -14.35 -3.16 18.43
N LYS A 229 -14.49 -1.97 17.83
CA LYS A 229 -14.64 -0.69 18.55
C LYS A 229 -15.94 -0.69 19.36
N ILE A 230 -17.08 -0.98 18.72
CA ILE A 230 -18.39 -1.05 19.38
C ILE A 230 -18.37 -2.00 20.58
N ARG A 231 -17.76 -3.19 20.42
CA ARG A 231 -17.67 -4.17 21.49
C ARG A 231 -16.84 -3.66 22.68
N ASN A 232 -15.76 -2.94 22.42
CA ASN A 232 -14.94 -2.36 23.48
C ASN A 232 -15.69 -1.23 24.19
N ASP A 233 -16.35 -0.34 23.45
CA ASP A 233 -17.13 0.78 24.01
C ASP A 233 -18.27 0.25 24.92
N LYS A 234 -18.98 -0.80 24.47
CA LYS A 234 -19.98 -1.50 25.30
C LYS A 234 -19.38 -2.09 26.57
N LYS A 235 -18.17 -2.64 26.50
CA LYS A 235 -17.46 -3.19 27.67
C LYS A 235 -17.04 -2.09 28.65
N HIS A 236 -16.56 -0.95 28.15
CA HIS A 236 -16.23 0.21 28.98
C HIS A 236 -17.47 0.75 29.71
N LEU A 237 -18.56 0.97 28.99
CA LEU A 237 -19.82 1.43 29.57
C LEU A 237 -20.38 0.46 30.63
N ALA A 238 -20.22 -0.84 30.44
CA ALA A 238 -20.63 -1.83 31.44
C ALA A 238 -19.78 -1.75 32.72
N ASN A 239 -18.47 -1.57 32.57
CA ASN A 239 -17.55 -1.44 33.71
C ASN A 239 -17.78 -0.15 34.49
N ASP A 240 -18.05 0.97 33.81
CA ASP A 240 -18.30 2.26 34.46
C ASP A 240 -19.60 2.22 35.26
N ARG A 241 -20.67 1.64 34.71
CA ARG A 241 -21.93 1.42 35.46
C ARG A 241 -21.76 0.50 36.68
N ASP A 242 -20.91 -0.52 36.60
CA ASP A 242 -20.61 -1.40 37.75
C ASP A 242 -19.84 -0.65 38.86
N ARG A 243 -18.91 0.24 38.47
CA ARG A 243 -18.19 1.10 39.42
C ARG A 243 -19.11 2.10 40.09
N GLU A 244 -19.95 2.80 39.32
CA GLU A 244 -20.95 3.72 39.85
C GLU A 244 -21.86 3.02 40.86
N ARG A 245 -22.33 1.82 40.54
CA ARG A 245 -23.14 1.01 41.45
C ARG A 245 -22.41 0.70 42.77
N LYS A 246 -21.14 0.30 42.70
CA LYS A 246 -20.33 -0.01 43.89
C LYS A 246 -20.13 1.22 44.78
N VAL A 247 -19.85 2.37 44.18
CA VAL A 247 -19.69 3.63 44.92
C VAL A 247 -21.00 4.02 45.61
N ARG A 248 -22.15 3.93 44.92
CA ARG A 248 -23.47 4.22 45.52
C ARG A 248 -23.77 3.32 46.71
N ILE A 249 -23.51 2.02 46.60
CA ILE A 249 -23.71 1.07 47.70
C ILE A 249 -22.80 1.41 48.88
N GLN A 250 -21.56 1.82 48.63
CA GLN A 250 -20.62 2.18 49.69
C GLN A 250 -21.05 3.47 50.41
N LEU A 251 -21.44 4.51 49.66
CA LEU A 251 -21.95 5.76 50.22
C LEU A 251 -23.18 5.54 51.11
N GLU A 252 -24.10 4.68 50.67
CA GLU A 252 -25.30 4.32 51.45
C GLU A 252 -24.94 3.59 52.76
N LYS A 253 -23.95 2.69 52.73
CA LYS A 253 -23.47 2.00 53.93
C LYS A 253 -22.81 2.96 54.92
N ASP A 254 -22.00 3.89 54.44
CA ASP A 254 -21.30 4.87 55.28
C ASP A 254 -22.29 5.87 55.91
N GLN A 255 -23.29 6.31 55.14
CA GLN A 255 -24.38 7.15 55.67
C GLN A 255 -25.12 6.44 56.81
N LYS A 256 -25.57 5.20 56.61
CA LYS A 256 -26.27 4.42 57.65
C LYS A 256 -25.41 4.24 58.91
N ARG A 257 -24.10 4.00 58.74
CA ARG A 257 -23.17 3.84 59.87
C ARG A 257 -23.06 5.13 60.69
N LEU A 258 -22.99 6.28 60.04
CA LEU A 258 -22.92 7.59 60.71
C LEU A 258 -24.24 7.93 61.42
N GLU A 259 -25.39 7.66 60.79
CA GLU A 259 -26.71 7.86 61.41
C GLU A 259 -26.91 7.00 62.67
N VAL A 260 -26.40 5.76 62.68
CA VAL A 260 -26.41 4.91 63.88
C VAL A 260 -25.55 5.52 64.99
N LYS A 261 -24.33 5.97 64.68
CA LYS A 261 -23.46 6.63 65.67
C LYS A 261 -24.08 7.92 66.20
N GLN A 262 -24.68 8.74 65.34
CA GLN A 262 -25.36 9.96 65.74
C GLN A 262 -26.43 9.67 66.80
N LYS A 263 -27.32 8.71 66.54
CA LYS A 263 -28.36 8.28 67.50
C LYS A 263 -27.79 7.76 68.82
N GLU A 264 -26.66 7.07 68.76
CA GLU A 264 -25.96 6.58 69.95
C GLU A 264 -25.43 7.74 70.81
N TYR A 265 -24.77 8.73 70.20
CA TYR A 265 -24.27 9.91 70.91
C TYR A 265 -25.40 10.79 71.45
N GLU A 266 -26.49 10.98 70.70
CA GLU A 266 -27.69 11.68 71.18
C GLU A 266 -28.29 11.02 72.42
N LYS A 267 -28.33 9.69 72.46
CA LYS A 267 -28.81 8.94 73.63
C LYS A 267 -27.87 9.13 74.83
N ARG A 268 -26.55 9.00 74.62
CA ARG A 268 -25.56 9.21 75.69
C ARG A 268 -25.62 10.62 76.27
N ILE A 269 -25.73 11.66 75.43
CA ILE A 269 -25.86 13.06 75.88
C ILE A 269 -27.11 13.25 76.75
N LYS A 270 -28.25 12.63 76.38
CA LYS A 270 -29.48 12.66 77.20
C LYS A 270 -29.27 11.98 78.55
N ASP A 271 -28.58 10.84 78.59
CA ASP A 271 -28.30 10.11 79.82
C ASP A 271 -27.38 10.91 80.76
N PHE A 272 -26.37 11.63 80.24
CA PHE A 272 -25.52 12.52 81.04
C PHE A 272 -26.27 13.78 81.52
N SER A 273 -27.18 14.33 80.70
CA SER A 273 -28.02 15.46 81.12
C SER A 273 -28.92 15.13 82.31
N ALA A 274 -29.21 13.85 82.58
CA ALA A 274 -29.99 13.40 83.72
C ALA A 274 -29.14 13.19 85.00
N LYS A 275 -27.80 13.17 84.90
CA LYS A 275 -26.88 12.82 86.01
C LYS A 275 -26.28 14.01 86.77
N GLY A 276 -26.61 15.26 86.40
CA GLY A 276 -26.19 16.47 87.13
C GLY A 276 -24.84 17.06 86.73
N GLU A 277 -24.40 18.10 87.44
CA GLU A 277 -23.28 19.02 87.10
C GLU A 277 -21.89 18.36 87.01
N GLU A 278 -21.69 17.17 87.59
CA GLU A 278 -20.41 16.44 87.61
C GLU A 278 -19.92 16.00 86.22
N TYR A 279 -20.82 15.89 85.23
CA TYR A 279 -20.52 15.38 83.87
C TYR A 279 -20.59 16.47 82.78
N GLU A 280 -20.58 17.75 83.16
CA GLU A 280 -20.81 18.86 82.22
C GLU A 280 -19.69 19.01 81.17
N GLU A 281 -18.44 18.74 81.54
CA GLU A 281 -17.30 18.78 80.60
C GLU A 281 -17.35 17.63 79.58
N GLU A 282 -17.70 16.42 80.02
CA GLU A 282 -17.86 15.26 79.13
C GLU A 282 -19.03 15.45 78.16
N ARG A 283 -20.11 16.08 78.64
CA ARG A 283 -21.25 16.47 77.82
C ARG A 283 -20.84 17.48 76.72
N LYS A 284 -20.12 18.54 77.07
CA LYS A 284 -19.62 19.54 76.09
C LYS A 284 -18.68 18.91 75.05
N SER A 285 -17.85 17.96 75.46
CA SER A 285 -16.98 17.19 74.56
C SER A 285 -17.79 16.34 73.57
N MET A 286 -18.82 15.63 74.05
CA MET A 286 -19.68 14.83 73.19
C MET A 286 -20.58 15.66 72.27
N GLU A 287 -21.08 16.81 72.72
CA GLU A 287 -21.82 17.75 71.87
C GLU A 287 -20.94 18.25 70.70
N LYS A 288 -19.64 18.47 70.94
CA LYS A 288 -18.67 18.81 69.89
C LYS A 288 -18.49 17.65 68.88
N ILE A 289 -18.41 16.41 69.36
CA ILE A 289 -18.30 15.22 68.50
C ILE A 289 -19.60 14.98 67.70
N LEU A 290 -20.76 15.19 68.32
CA LEU A 290 -22.06 15.07 67.65
C LEU A 290 -22.18 16.07 66.49
N LYS A 291 -21.81 17.33 66.72
CA LYS A 291 -21.79 18.38 65.70
C LYS A 291 -20.88 18.05 64.52
N GLU A 292 -19.76 17.37 64.78
CA GLU A 292 -18.86 16.87 63.72
C GLU A 292 -19.53 15.75 62.90
N TYR A 293 -20.24 14.82 63.53
CA TYR A 293 -21.01 13.79 62.83
C TYR A 293 -22.17 14.37 62.00
N GLU A 294 -22.90 15.36 62.53
CA GLU A 294 -23.95 16.07 61.80
C GLU A 294 -23.40 16.76 60.55
N ASN A 295 -22.25 17.44 60.66
CA ASN A 295 -21.57 18.04 59.51
C ASN A 295 -21.15 17.01 58.46
N GLN A 296 -20.66 15.83 58.89
CA GLN A 296 -20.28 14.75 57.97
C GLN A 296 -21.49 14.15 57.24
N ILE A 297 -22.61 13.94 57.95
CA ILE A 297 -23.86 13.45 57.36
C ILE A 297 -24.45 14.47 56.39
N GLN A 298 -24.41 15.77 56.74
CA GLN A 298 -24.90 16.84 55.88
C GLN A 298 -24.10 16.92 54.58
N LYS A 299 -22.77 16.85 54.64
CA LYS A 299 -21.91 16.77 53.44
C LYS A 299 -22.23 15.56 52.57
N LEU A 300 -22.47 14.39 53.15
CA LEU A 300 -22.85 13.18 52.40
C LEU A 300 -24.23 13.30 51.74
N LYS A 301 -25.20 13.98 52.38
CA LYS A 301 -26.52 14.26 51.80
C LYS A 301 -26.44 15.25 50.64
N GLU A 302 -25.68 16.32 50.80
CA GLU A 302 -25.41 17.30 49.73
C GLU A 302 -24.74 16.66 48.51
N LEU A 303 -23.79 15.74 48.74
CA LEU A 303 -23.17 14.93 47.69
C LEU A 303 -24.16 13.99 46.98
N ARG A 304 -25.22 13.54 47.67
CA ARG A 304 -26.27 12.69 47.09
C ARG A 304 -27.32 13.50 46.32
N GLU A 305 -27.70 14.66 46.84
CA GLU A 305 -28.79 15.51 46.32
C GLU A 305 -28.34 16.41 45.17
N SER A 306 -27.07 16.84 45.14
CA SER A 306 -26.54 17.66 44.06
C SER A 306 -26.50 16.94 42.70
N GLY A 307 -26.65 15.61 42.67
CA GLY A 307 -26.59 14.78 41.44
C GLY A 307 -25.26 14.89 40.67
N LYS A 308 -24.31 15.68 41.19
CA LYS A 308 -22.97 15.89 40.66
C LYS A 308 -22.04 15.07 41.52
N GLU A 309 -21.82 13.84 41.07
CA GLU A 309 -20.80 12.96 41.63
C GLU A 309 -19.45 13.73 41.64
N PRO A 310 -18.61 13.60 42.69
CA PRO A 310 -17.25 14.09 42.60
C PRO A 310 -16.58 13.37 41.44
N LEU A 311 -16.30 14.10 40.36
CA LEU A 311 -15.62 13.57 39.18
C LEU A 311 -14.17 13.29 39.59
N LEU A 312 -13.97 12.12 40.18
CA LEU A 312 -12.67 11.57 40.52
C LEU A 312 -12.08 10.99 39.23
N TYR A 313 -11.25 11.79 38.58
CA TYR A 313 -10.56 11.36 37.37
C TYR A 313 -9.31 10.58 37.78
N ARG A 314 -9.31 9.27 37.52
CA ARG A 314 -8.11 8.46 37.67
C ARG A 314 -7.17 8.74 36.50
N LEU A 315 -6.15 9.56 36.73
CA LEU A 315 -5.16 9.94 35.72
C LEU A 315 -4.14 8.82 35.48
N SER A 316 -3.73 8.13 36.54
CA SER A 316 -2.81 6.99 36.50
C SER A 316 -3.16 5.94 37.56
N PRO A 317 -2.47 4.78 37.62
CA PRO A 317 -2.67 3.84 38.70
C PRO A 317 -2.46 4.43 40.11
N LYS A 318 -1.64 5.48 40.21
CA LYS A 318 -1.20 6.11 41.47
C LYS A 318 -1.85 7.47 41.73
N VAL A 319 -2.24 8.20 40.68
CA VAL A 319 -2.74 9.58 40.78
C VAL A 319 -4.24 9.67 40.47
N THR A 320 -4.98 10.28 41.40
CA THR A 320 -6.40 10.62 41.24
C THR A 320 -6.55 12.14 41.30
N PHE A 321 -7.28 12.71 40.36
CA PHE A 321 -7.65 14.12 40.36
C PHE A 321 -9.05 14.29 40.92
N ASP A 322 -9.17 15.06 41.99
CA ASP A 322 -10.43 15.52 42.56
C ASP A 322 -10.71 16.94 42.07
N SER A 323 -11.64 17.04 41.12
CA SER A 323 -12.05 18.30 40.50
C SER A 323 -12.78 19.24 41.46
N TYR A 324 -13.41 18.72 42.51
CA TYR A 324 -14.15 19.52 43.48
C TYR A 324 -13.23 20.07 44.56
N ALA A 325 -12.41 19.21 45.16
CA ALA A 325 -11.42 19.62 46.16
C ALA A 325 -10.22 20.37 45.54
N LYS A 326 -10.12 20.40 44.20
CA LYS A 326 -9.01 21.00 43.45
C LYS A 326 -7.66 20.43 43.87
N VAL A 327 -7.58 19.10 44.03
CA VAL A 327 -6.37 18.41 44.48
C VAL A 327 -6.01 17.22 43.59
N LEU A 328 -4.71 16.96 43.46
CA LEU A 328 -4.18 15.67 43.01
C LEU A 328 -3.83 14.83 44.22
N ILE A 329 -4.34 13.61 44.26
CA ILE A 329 -4.12 12.63 45.33
C ILE A 329 -3.21 11.55 44.77
N CYS A 330 -2.00 11.41 45.33
CA CYS A 330 -1.04 10.38 44.97
C CYS A 330 -0.53 9.69 46.24
N SER A 331 -1.03 8.49 46.52
CA SER A 331 -0.75 7.75 47.76
C SER A 331 -0.98 8.65 49.00
N ASP A 332 0.09 9.09 49.68
CA ASP A 332 0.04 9.88 50.91
C ASP A 332 0.28 11.39 50.69
N GLN A 333 0.44 11.83 49.43
CA GLN A 333 0.66 13.22 49.08
C GLN A 333 -0.57 13.82 48.39
N THR A 334 -0.98 15.01 48.85
CA THR A 334 -2.02 15.82 48.23
C THR A 334 -1.41 17.12 47.70
N ILE A 335 -1.58 17.38 46.39
CA ILE A 335 -1.13 18.62 45.75
C ILE A 335 -2.35 19.48 45.49
N SER A 336 -2.40 20.68 46.06
CA SER A 336 -3.42 21.68 45.75
C SER A 336 -3.18 22.29 44.36
N LEU A 337 -4.22 22.33 43.54
CA LEU A 337 -4.24 22.96 42.24
C LEU A 337 -4.84 24.36 42.33
N THR A 338 -4.25 25.30 41.58
CA THR A 338 -4.89 26.59 41.34
C THR A 338 -6.20 26.39 40.57
N SER A 339 -7.16 27.33 40.73
CA SER A 339 -8.43 27.24 40.01
C SER A 339 -8.24 27.16 38.49
N GLN A 340 -7.26 27.89 37.95
CA GLN A 340 -6.90 27.88 36.53
C GLN A 340 -6.32 26.53 36.08
N ALA A 341 -5.47 25.90 36.91
CA ALA A 341 -4.92 24.57 36.61
C ALA A 341 -6.00 23.48 36.67
N CYS A 342 -6.94 23.59 37.62
CA CYS A 342 -8.08 22.68 37.76
C CYS A 342 -9.00 22.75 36.52
N GLN A 343 -9.38 23.95 36.09
CA GLN A 343 -10.20 24.15 34.89
C GLN A 343 -9.51 23.63 33.63
N LEU A 344 -8.21 23.89 33.50
CA LEU A 344 -7.43 23.44 32.35
C LEU A 344 -7.34 21.90 32.28
N LEU A 345 -7.11 21.24 33.41
CA LEU A 345 -7.04 19.79 33.48
C LEU A 345 -8.41 19.15 33.18
N ASP A 346 -9.48 19.71 33.73
CA ASP A 346 -10.86 19.27 33.45
C ASP A 346 -11.21 19.44 31.96
N ALA A 347 -10.84 20.56 31.35
CA ALA A 347 -11.03 20.79 29.91
C ALA A 347 -10.31 19.73 29.06
N PHE A 348 -9.06 19.39 29.39
CA PHE A 348 -8.34 18.32 28.68
C PHE A 348 -9.00 16.96 28.84
N LEU A 349 -9.49 16.62 30.04
CA LEU A 349 -10.12 15.33 30.32
C LEU A 349 -11.47 15.15 29.62
N ASN A 350 -12.18 16.24 29.37
CA ASN A 350 -13.47 16.24 28.67
C ASN A 350 -13.33 16.38 27.14
N ALA A 351 -12.12 16.59 26.61
CA ALA A 351 -11.87 16.74 25.18
C ALA A 351 -11.65 15.39 24.47
N SER A 352 -12.05 15.31 23.19
CA SER A 352 -11.82 14.12 22.36
C SER A 352 -10.32 13.84 22.20
N GLU A 353 -9.90 12.61 22.49
CA GLU A 353 -8.50 12.17 22.52
C GLU A 353 -7.59 13.00 23.46
N TYR A 354 -8.19 13.76 24.39
CA TYR A 354 -7.51 14.71 25.26
C TYR A 354 -6.74 15.81 24.51
N ILE A 355 -7.22 16.19 23.32
CA ILE A 355 -6.61 17.21 22.46
C ILE A 355 -7.47 18.47 22.48
N LEU A 356 -6.84 19.62 22.70
CA LEU A 356 -7.47 20.93 22.59
C LEU A 356 -6.64 21.86 21.70
N THR A 357 -7.35 22.70 20.94
CA THR A 357 -6.75 23.77 20.14
C THR A 357 -6.48 25.01 21.00
N TYR A 358 -5.61 25.88 20.50
CA TYR A 358 -5.33 27.18 21.13
C TYR A 358 -6.59 28.02 21.38
N GLU A 359 -7.46 28.12 20.37
CA GLU A 359 -8.69 28.93 20.46
C GLU A 359 -9.66 28.38 21.50
N GLU A 360 -9.82 27.05 21.57
CA GLU A 360 -10.62 26.40 22.59
C GLU A 360 -10.05 26.67 23.98
N LEU A 361 -8.73 26.51 24.16
CA LEU A 361 -8.06 26.74 25.44
C LEU A 361 -8.19 28.19 25.92
N LEU A 362 -8.06 29.17 25.02
CA LEU A 362 -8.26 30.57 25.35
C LEU A 362 -9.70 30.85 25.75
N ARG A 363 -10.68 30.35 24.98
CA ARG A 363 -12.10 30.51 25.32
C ARG A 363 -12.43 29.90 26.67
N TYR A 364 -11.90 28.72 26.99
CA TYR A 364 -12.14 28.05 28.26
C TYR A 364 -11.57 28.78 29.48
N LEU A 365 -10.41 29.45 29.34
CA LEU A 365 -9.72 30.09 30.47
C LEU A 365 -9.96 31.60 30.56
N TRP A 366 -10.26 32.26 29.45
CA TRP A 366 -10.41 33.70 29.32
C TRP A 366 -11.52 34.04 28.31
N GLU A 367 -12.77 33.79 28.70
CA GLU A 367 -13.96 34.13 27.91
C GLU A 367 -14.06 35.63 27.60
N ASP A 368 -13.43 36.48 28.44
CA ASP A 368 -13.35 37.93 28.29
C ASP A 368 -12.36 38.41 27.22
N GLY A 369 -11.63 37.49 26.57
CA GLY A 369 -10.66 37.81 25.53
C GLY A 369 -9.33 38.34 26.05
N THR A 370 -9.09 38.30 27.37
CA THR A 370 -7.83 38.77 27.98
C THR A 370 -6.68 37.74 27.90
N GLY A 371 -6.96 36.56 27.37
CA GLY A 371 -6.00 35.48 27.20
C GLY A 371 -5.12 35.67 25.97
N ASP A 372 -3.81 35.47 26.14
CA ASP A 372 -2.83 35.47 25.05
C ASP A 372 -1.96 34.21 25.07
N MET A 373 -1.09 34.05 24.08
CA MET A 373 -0.24 32.86 23.95
C MET A 373 0.77 32.73 25.09
N ILE A 374 1.23 33.84 25.65
CA ILE A 374 2.23 33.88 26.72
C ILE A 374 1.59 33.38 28.02
N ARG A 375 0.40 33.89 28.36
CA ARG A 375 -0.40 33.49 29.52
C ARG A 375 -0.82 32.04 29.45
N LEU A 376 -1.25 31.55 28.28
CA LEU A 376 -1.57 30.13 28.10
C LEU A 376 -0.35 29.25 28.33
N ARG A 377 0.83 29.62 27.79
CA ARG A 377 2.06 28.86 27.99
C ARG A 377 2.45 28.79 29.48
N VAL A 378 2.27 29.88 30.23
CA VAL A 378 2.50 29.90 31.68
C VAL A 378 1.50 29.00 32.43
N ALA A 379 0.22 29.05 32.09
CA ALA A 379 -0.81 28.19 32.69
C ALA A 379 -0.54 26.70 32.45
N ILE A 380 -0.18 26.33 31.21
CA ILE A 380 0.22 24.96 30.86
C ILE A 380 1.49 24.55 31.62
N SER A 381 2.47 25.45 31.75
CA SER A 381 3.69 25.17 32.51
C SER A 381 3.40 24.90 33.98
N ARG A 382 2.51 25.67 34.61
CA ARG A 382 2.09 25.45 36.00
C ARG A 382 1.38 24.10 36.17
N LEU A 383 0.50 23.75 35.23
CA LEU A 383 -0.18 22.45 35.24
C LEU A 383 0.81 21.30 35.08
N ARG A 384 1.81 21.41 34.18
CA ARG A 384 2.87 20.40 34.03
C ARG A 384 3.66 20.18 35.32
N VAL A 385 3.98 21.25 36.05
CA VAL A 385 4.65 21.16 37.35
C VAL A 385 3.78 20.42 38.38
N ALA A 386 2.48 20.67 38.41
CA ALA A 386 1.60 19.93 39.31
C ALA A 386 1.47 18.43 38.93
N LEU A 387 1.44 18.14 37.62
CA LEU A 387 1.34 16.77 37.10
C LEU A 387 2.65 15.99 37.17
N SER A 388 3.80 16.63 37.44
CA SER A 388 5.11 15.96 37.52
C SER A 388 5.24 15.00 38.69
N ILE A 389 4.22 14.90 39.56
CA ILE A 389 4.11 13.86 40.59
C ILE A 389 4.07 12.45 40.00
N ASP A 390 3.62 12.30 38.75
CA ASP A 390 3.72 11.06 38.00
C ASP A 390 4.31 11.32 36.60
N PRO A 391 5.52 10.83 36.30
CA PRO A 391 6.17 11.07 35.01
C PRO A 391 5.44 10.44 33.82
N GLU A 392 4.49 9.53 34.06
CA GLU A 392 3.67 8.95 33.00
C GLU A 392 2.56 9.91 32.52
N ILE A 393 2.24 10.96 33.31
CA ILE A 393 1.27 12.00 32.94
C ILE A 393 2.02 13.19 32.35
N SER A 394 1.67 13.58 31.13
CA SER A 394 2.39 14.66 30.44
C SER A 394 1.50 15.43 29.48
N ILE A 395 1.82 16.71 29.25
CA ILE A 395 1.11 17.56 28.30
C ILE A 395 2.10 18.00 27.23
N PHE A 396 1.91 17.57 25.98
CA PHE A 396 2.79 17.92 24.88
C PHE A 396 2.09 18.78 23.82
N GLN A 397 2.87 19.64 23.17
CA GLN A 397 2.42 20.37 22.01
C GLN A 397 2.47 19.44 20.79
N LYS A 398 1.30 19.10 20.24
CA LYS A 398 1.16 18.14 19.13
C LYS A 398 1.36 18.80 17.76
N ASP A 399 0.99 20.08 17.68
CA ASP A 399 1.05 20.91 16.47
C ASP A 399 1.20 22.37 16.88
N ILE A 400 1.42 23.28 15.92
CA ILE A 400 1.59 24.73 16.15
C ILE A 400 0.45 25.28 17.02
N ASN A 401 -0.78 24.79 16.82
CA ASN A 401 -1.99 25.27 17.50
C ASN A 401 -2.70 24.23 18.39
N LYS A 402 -2.04 23.13 18.80
CA LYS A 402 -2.69 22.05 19.56
C LYS A 402 -1.86 21.53 20.72
N TYR A 403 -2.52 21.29 21.85
CA TYR A 403 -1.97 20.58 23.00
C TYR A 403 -2.71 19.26 23.23
N GLN A 404 -1.99 18.25 23.71
CA GLN A 404 -2.55 16.96 24.08
C GLN A 404 -2.11 16.58 25.50
N LEU A 405 -3.06 16.20 26.34
CA LEU A 405 -2.79 15.51 27.60
C LEU A 405 -2.60 14.01 27.30
N VAL A 406 -1.46 13.48 27.72
CA VAL A 406 -1.10 12.07 27.59
C VAL A 406 -1.18 11.43 28.97
N LEU A 407 -2.03 10.42 29.09
CA LEU A 407 -2.17 9.58 30.27
C LEU A 407 -1.55 8.21 29.99
N PRO A 408 -1.04 7.49 31.01
CA PRO A 408 -0.54 6.14 30.83
C PRO A 408 -1.58 5.21 30.22
N GLU A 409 -1.17 4.39 29.24
CA GLU A 409 -2.03 3.34 28.70
C GLU A 409 -2.52 2.44 29.83
N LYS A 410 -3.84 2.23 29.96
CA LYS A 410 -4.43 1.25 30.89
C LYS A 410 -3.85 -0.14 30.55
N ARG A 411 -2.80 -0.55 31.28
CA ARG A 411 -2.22 -1.90 31.19
C ARG A 411 -3.20 -2.96 31.68
#